data_AF-A0A661NNE6-F1
#
_entry.id   AF-A0A661NNE6-F1
#
_cell.length_a   1.000
_cell.length_b   1.000
_cell.length_c   1.000
_cell.angle_alpha   90.00
_cell.angle_beta   90.00
_cell.angle_gamma   90.00
#
_symmetry.space_group_name_H-M   'P 1'
#
loop_
_entity.id
_entity.type
_entity.pdbx_description
1 polymer ?
#
loop_
_entity_poly.entity_id
_entity_poly.type
_entity_poly.pdbx_seq_one_letter_code
_entity_poly.pdbx_strand_id
1 'polypeptide(L)'
;MDLIPDVRDGLTREERVVLWVLKQTQDELGGRNVPTAMLYGRVVEYIDIRVDDLQRILQRLTGRGLPKARRRSGKGPGEPL
;
A
#
# COMPACT_ATOMS: atom_id res chain seq x y z
N MET A 1 -17.32 1.20 -16.04
CA MET A 1 -16.98 -0.17 -15.60
C MET A 1 -16.08 0.00 -14.38
N ASP A 2 -16.68 0.23 -13.21
CA ASP A 2 -15.93 0.46 -11.98
C ASP A 2 -16.00 -0.80 -11.12
N LEU A 3 -15.39 -1.87 -11.61
CA LEU A 3 -15.10 -3.09 -10.84
C LEU A 3 -13.81 -2.87 -10.04
N ILE A 4 -13.74 -1.75 -9.33
CA ILE A 4 -12.72 -1.55 -8.31
C ILE A 4 -13.24 -2.32 -7.07
N PRO A 5 -12.57 -3.41 -6.63
CA PRO A 5 -12.99 -4.23 -5.47
C PRO A 5 -13.43 -3.40 -4.26
N ASP A 6 -14.41 -3.92 -3.52
CA ASP A 6 -15.22 -3.22 -2.51
C ASP A 6 -14.41 -2.56 -1.36
N VAL A 7 -14.90 -1.44 -0.83
CA VAL A 7 -14.35 -0.57 0.24
C VAL A 7 -14.17 -1.29 1.60
N ARG A 8 -14.50 -2.58 1.65
CA ARG A 8 -14.50 -3.45 2.83
C ARG A 8 -13.15 -4.13 3.09
N ASP A 9 -12.21 -4.01 2.16
CA ASP A 9 -10.86 -4.57 2.27
C ASP A 9 -9.91 -3.75 3.17
N GLY A 10 -10.32 -2.55 3.57
CA GLY A 10 -9.45 -1.60 4.29
C GLY A 10 -8.31 -1.05 3.44
N LEU A 11 -8.37 -1.24 2.11
CA LEU A 11 -7.42 -0.66 1.16
C LEU A 11 -7.88 0.72 0.71
N THR A 12 -6.90 1.60 0.54
CA THR A 12 -7.07 2.86 -0.17
C THR A 12 -7.27 2.61 -1.66
N ARG A 13 -7.75 3.61 -2.39
CA ARG A 13 -7.90 3.53 -3.85
C ARG A 13 -6.55 3.28 -4.52
N GLU A 14 -5.49 3.95 -4.08
CA GLU A 14 -4.14 3.80 -4.62
C GLU A 14 -3.61 2.38 -4.43
N GLU A 15 -3.77 1.80 -3.24
CA GLU A 15 -3.33 0.43 -2.95
C GLU A 15 -4.01 -0.60 -3.83
N ARG A 16 -5.31 -0.40 -4.06
CA ARG A 16 -6.10 -1.30 -4.89
C ARG A 16 -5.68 -1.23 -6.34
N VAL A 17 -5.40 -0.03 -6.86
CA VAL A 17 -4.80 0.15 -8.18
C VAL A 17 -3.44 -0.54 -8.25
N VAL A 18 -2.57 -0.35 -7.26
CA VAL A 18 -1.24 -0.98 -7.22
C VAL A 18 -1.35 -2.51 -7.25
N LEU A 19 -2.24 -3.11 -6.45
CA LEU A 19 -2.45 -4.56 -6.44
C LEU A 19 -3.03 -5.08 -7.75
N TRP A 20 -3.98 -4.35 -8.33
CA TRP A 20 -4.57 -4.71 -9.62
C TRP A 20 -3.53 -4.67 -10.74
N VAL A 21 -2.74 -3.58 -10.84
CA VAL A 21 -1.65 -3.48 -11.83
C VAL A 21 -0.59 -4.56 -11.60
N LEU A 22 -0.22 -4.83 -10.35
CA LEU A 22 0.73 -5.89 -10.02
C LEU A 22 0.25 -7.25 -10.54
N LYS A 23 -1.02 -7.59 -10.29
CA LYS A 23 -1.62 -8.85 -10.74
C LYS A 23 -1.64 -8.95 -12.27
N GLN A 24 -2.13 -7.90 -12.96
CA GLN A 24 -2.14 -7.86 -14.42
C GLN A 24 -0.74 -8.03 -15.01
N THR A 25 0.24 -7.30 -14.48
CA THR A 25 1.63 -7.36 -14.95
C THR A 25 2.25 -8.73 -14.70
N GLN A 26 1.96 -9.36 -13.56
CA GLN A 26 2.44 -10.70 -13.26
C GLN A 26 1.86 -11.74 -14.24
N ASP A 27 0.57 -11.61 -14.59
CA ASP A 27 -0.08 -12.52 -15.55
C ASP A 27 0.55 -12.37 -16.95
N GLU A 28 0.83 -11.14 -17.39
CA GLU A 28 1.55 -10.87 -18.65
C GLU A 28 2.98 -11.42 -18.66
N LEU A 29 3.65 -11.44 -17.50
CA LEU A 29 5.00 -12.00 -17.36
C LEU A 29 5.01 -13.53 -17.14
N GLY A 30 3.86 -14.20 -17.21
CA GLY A 30 3.74 -15.64 -17.01
C GLY A 30 4.00 -16.07 -15.56
N GLY A 31 3.55 -15.27 -14.59
CA GLY A 31 3.71 -15.54 -13.15
C GLY A 31 5.05 -15.10 -12.55
N ARG A 32 5.97 -14.55 -13.36
CA ARG A 32 7.28 -14.09 -12.87
C ARG A 32 7.16 -12.85 -11.98
N ASN A 33 8.22 -12.59 -11.21
CA ASN A 33 8.31 -11.40 -10.38
C ASN A 33 8.25 -10.12 -11.24
N VAL A 34 7.51 -9.12 -10.76
CA VAL A 34 7.39 -7.82 -11.42
C VAL A 34 8.42 -6.86 -10.82
N PRO A 35 9.40 -6.35 -11.59
CA PRO A 35 10.34 -5.36 -11.08
C PRO A 35 9.62 -4.09 -10.62
N THR A 36 10.02 -3.50 -9.49
CA THR A 36 9.34 -2.33 -8.91
C THR A 36 9.31 -1.12 -9.86
N ALA A 37 10.36 -0.91 -10.66
CA ALA A 37 10.38 0.16 -11.66
C ALA A 37 9.34 -0.07 -12.77
N MET A 38 9.15 -1.31 -13.21
CA MET A 38 8.11 -1.68 -14.17
C MET A 38 6.72 -1.47 -13.56
N LEU A 39 6.52 -1.91 -12.32
CA LEU A 39 5.27 -1.67 -11.60
C LEU A 39 4.96 -0.16 -11.52
N TYR A 40 5.95 0.67 -11.16
CA TYR A 40 5.78 2.12 -11.10
C TYR A 40 5.34 2.69 -12.45
N GLY A 41 6.05 2.37 -13.54
CA GLY A 41 5.72 2.83 -14.88
C GLY A 41 4.30 2.49 -15.30
N ARG A 42 3.78 1.34 -14.87
CA ARG A 42 2.40 0.93 -15.18
C ARG A 42 1.37 1.55 -14.26
N VAL A 43 1.68 1.79 -12.99
CA VAL A 43 0.73 2.43 -12.05
C VAL A 43 0.46 3.88 -12.46
N VAL A 44 1.47 4.60 -12.93
CA VAL A 44 1.30 6.00 -13.37
C VAL A 44 0.41 6.16 -14.61
N GLU A 45 0.12 5.07 -15.34
CA GLU A 45 -0.86 5.07 -16.43
C GLU A 45 -2.31 5.14 -15.91
N TYR A 46 -2.55 4.79 -14.64
CA TYR A 46 -3.89 4.75 -14.04
C TYR A 46 -4.15 5.86 -13.02
N ILE A 47 -3.12 6.30 -12.30
CA ILE A 47 -3.21 7.32 -11.26
C ILE A 47 -1.96 8.19 -11.22
N ASP A 48 -2.13 9.46 -10.86
CA ASP A 48 -0.98 10.29 -10.50
C ASP A 48 -0.47 9.88 -9.11
N ILE A 49 0.80 9.46 -9.04
CA ILE A 49 1.43 8.99 -7.81
C ILE A 49 2.94 9.25 -7.83
N ARG A 50 3.49 9.70 -6.70
CA ARG A 50 4.93 9.87 -6.54
C ARG A 50 5.59 8.52 -6.26
N VAL A 51 6.88 8.42 -6.60
CA VAL A 51 7.67 7.22 -6.29
C VAL A 51 7.66 6.89 -4.79
N ASP A 52 7.76 7.91 -3.92
CA ASP A 52 7.74 7.72 -2.45
C ASP A 52 6.41 7.14 -1.95
N ASP A 53 5.29 7.56 -2.54
CA ASP A 53 3.96 7.06 -2.17
C ASP A 53 3.78 5.59 -2.59
N LEU A 54 4.26 5.21 -3.78
CA LEU A 54 4.30 3.80 -4.19
C LEU A 54 5.16 2.97 -3.22
N GLN A 55 6.33 3.46 -2.81
CA GLN A 55 7.19 2.75 -1.86
C GLN A 55 6.49 2.56 -0.50
N ARG A 56 5.79 3.59 0.01
CA ARG A 56 4.99 3.50 1.25
C ARG A 56 3.88 2.47 1.15
N ILE A 57 3.18 2.44 0.01
CA ILE A 57 2.14 1.44 -0.27
C ILE A 57 2.75 0.04 -0.23
N LEU A 58 3.86 -0.21 -0.93
CA LEU A 58 4.52 -1.51 -0.95
C LEU A 58 5.00 -1.93 0.46
N GLN A 59 5.53 -1.01 1.25
CA GLN A 59 5.93 -1.27 2.64
C GLN A 59 4.74 -1.65 3.52
N ARG A 60 3.61 -0.96 3.36
CA ARG A 60 2.37 -1.27 4.09
C ARG A 60 1.82 -2.65 3.69
N LEU A 61 1.75 -2.95 2.40
CA LEU A 61 1.20 -4.21 1.88
C LEU A 61 2.06 -5.43 2.21
N THR A 62 3.38 -5.27 2.31
CA THR A 62 4.31 -6.36 2.64
C THR A 62 4.52 -6.58 4.15
N GLY A 63 3.88 -5.75 5.00
CA GLY A 63 4.06 -5.80 6.45
C GLY A 63 5.46 -5.40 6.92
N ARG A 64 6.30 -4.82 6.06
CA ARG A 64 7.68 -4.39 6.35
C ARG A 64 7.80 -2.89 6.70
N GLY A 65 6.68 -2.18 6.82
CA GLY A 65 6.63 -0.78 7.25
C GLY A 65 6.79 -0.61 8.77
N LEU A 66 7.52 0.46 9.16
CA LEU A 66 7.87 0.85 10.54
C LEU A 66 6.75 0.60 11.57
N PRO A 67 7.10 0.17 12.81
CA PRO A 67 6.12 0.03 13.88
C PRO A 67 5.35 1.34 14.01
N LYS A 68 4.00 1.26 14.02
CA LYS A 68 3.16 2.40 14.42
C LYS A 68 3.76 2.93 15.70
N ALA A 69 4.24 4.18 15.69
CA ALA A 69 4.61 4.87 16.91
C ALA A 69 3.38 4.77 17.81
N ARG A 70 3.48 3.87 18.79
CA ARG A 70 2.43 3.56 19.73
C ARG A 70 2.22 4.88 20.45
N ARG A 71 1.18 5.62 20.10
CA ARG A 71 0.72 6.78 20.87
C ARG A 71 0.29 6.26 22.24
N ARG A 72 1.27 5.97 23.09
CA ARG A 72 1.09 5.81 24.52
C ARG A 72 1.44 7.17 25.10
N SER A 73 0.45 8.04 25.17
CA SER A 73 0.50 9.26 25.98
C SER A 73 -0.93 9.63 26.37
N GLY A 74 -1.52 8.73 27.14
CA GLY A 74 -2.58 9.03 28.11
C GLY A 74 -1.93 8.99 29.48
N LYS A 75 -1.37 10.13 29.85
CA LYS A 75 -0.85 10.55 31.16
C LYS A 75 -1.56 9.86 32.35
N GLY A 76 -0.83 9.02 33.07
CA GLY A 76 -1.11 8.73 34.47
C GLY A 76 -0.27 9.65 35.34
N PRO A 77 -0.90 10.43 36.23
CA PRO A 77 -0.26 10.67 37.51
C PRO A 77 -1.30 10.72 38.64
N GLY A 78 -0.99 10.07 39.76
CA GLY A 78 -1.52 10.52 41.05
C GLY A 78 -2.07 9.43 41.95
N GLU A 79 -1.21 8.56 42.46
CA GLU A 79 -1.14 8.22 43.89
C GLU A 79 0.38 8.12 44.19
N PRO A 80 0.92 8.64 45.31
CA PRO A 80 0.33 8.52 46.65
C PRO A 80 0.42 9.78 47.55
N LEU A 81 -0.39 9.79 48.60
CA LEU A 81 0.01 10.02 50.00
C LEU A 81 -1.02 9.34 50.90
#